data_AF-A0A7U5TS12-F1
#
_entry.id   AF-A0A7U5TS12-F1
#
_cell.length_a   1.000
_cell.length_b   1.000
_cell.length_c   1.000
_cell.angle_alpha   90.00
_cell.angle_beta   90.00
_cell.angle_gamma   90.00
#
_symmetry.space_group_name_H-M   'P 1'
#
loop_
_entity.id
_entity.type
_entity.pdbx_description
1 polymer ?
#
loop_
_entity_poly.entity_id
_entity_poly.type
_entity_poly.pdbx_seq_one_letter_code
_entity_poly.pdbx_strand_id
1 'polypeptide(L)'
;MSESKDEYLLWPGVFDEALARVQPAPSYMEWVQQVRQIACWANILRLGDAQAICERWSASGVNAATADAGLIRSALRPQSLEKLSPFAMAGAFLAASGVTAEIRAGRFGSYQPTAADLAKREAQRREMEEAHRVALEATNKERQKAAMQANQIYNKASLDPALSPYWQAKCSAAALPLPLPDDVKAANWRTFEKGASAQGIYWNHSLIIPLYCITEELKLGMRTIEIICGRPNPETELSFMGAKRGLKGAQRGGCFYPLDIDKARHGSPLVICEGFSSGMALSAAMGHALPVFCAMSCNNFAAVIDELRIVYQDCPIYIVGDVGVGEEIAQGIAEANTSRRPPVYAVPLSRVLFEDGNDPFDLLARHGVDNSRALLRSLFREARQGRDGTLSGPSSSDAQY
;
A
#
# COMPACT_ATOMS: atom_id res chain seq x y z
N MET A 1 21.64 -17.47 -30.80
CA MET A 1 21.95 -17.21 -29.38
C MET A 1 21.40 -15.84 -29.05
N SER A 2 20.36 -15.75 -28.24
CA SER A 2 19.81 -14.46 -27.80
C SER A 2 20.83 -13.82 -26.87
N GLU A 3 21.63 -12.88 -27.38
CA GLU A 3 22.53 -12.06 -26.56
C GLU A 3 21.73 -11.42 -25.42
N SER A 4 22.08 -11.80 -24.19
CA SER A 4 21.37 -11.37 -23.00
C SER A 4 21.45 -9.85 -22.86
N LYS A 5 20.30 -9.18 -22.69
CA LYS A 5 20.18 -7.73 -22.47
C LYS A 5 20.99 -7.24 -21.26
N ASP A 6 21.49 -8.15 -20.44
CA ASP A 6 22.15 -7.92 -19.16
C ASP A 6 23.69 -7.94 -19.25
N GLU A 7 24.28 -8.16 -20.43
CA GLU A 7 25.73 -8.33 -20.60
C GLU A 7 26.53 -7.08 -20.17
N TYR A 8 25.97 -5.89 -20.41
CA TYR A 8 26.65 -4.62 -20.19
C TYR A 8 26.53 -4.06 -18.77
N LEU A 9 25.71 -4.68 -17.91
CA LEU A 9 25.45 -4.17 -16.55
C LEU A 9 26.71 -4.15 -15.67
N LEU A 10 27.73 -4.93 -16.02
CA LEU A 10 28.99 -5.05 -15.27
C LEU A 10 30.17 -4.38 -16.01
N TRP A 11 29.90 -3.63 -17.08
CA TRP A 11 30.94 -2.90 -17.82
C TRP A 11 31.28 -1.58 -17.10
N PRO A 12 32.57 -1.26 -16.94
CA PRO A 12 32.99 0.00 -16.32
C PRO A 12 32.37 1.21 -17.04
N GLY A 13 31.88 2.18 -16.25
CA GLY A 13 31.30 3.42 -16.76
C GLY A 13 29.90 3.32 -17.35
N VAL A 14 29.38 2.12 -17.66
CA VAL A 14 28.02 1.96 -18.22
C VAL A 14 26.94 2.43 -17.23
N PHE A 15 27.13 2.17 -15.94
CA PHE A 15 26.21 2.61 -14.90
C PHE A 15 26.15 4.13 -14.79
N ASP A 16 27.31 4.78 -14.71
CA ASP A 16 27.42 6.24 -14.60
C ASP A 16 26.85 6.93 -15.86
N GLU A 17 27.14 6.39 -17.04
CA GLU A 17 26.56 6.90 -18.29
C GLU A 17 25.04 6.74 -18.32
N ALA A 18 24.53 5.57 -17.91
CA ALA A 18 23.10 5.34 -17.87
C ALA A 18 22.40 6.30 -16.90
N LEU A 19 22.98 6.52 -15.72
CA LEU A 19 22.50 7.49 -14.74
C LEU A 19 22.47 8.92 -15.29
N ALA A 20 23.48 9.33 -16.06
CA ALA A 20 23.56 10.67 -16.63
C ALA A 20 22.49 10.94 -17.72
N ARG A 21 22.03 9.89 -18.42
CA ARG A 21 21.09 10.00 -19.55
C ARG A 21 19.64 9.90 -19.15
N VAL A 22 19.33 9.05 -18.18
CA VAL A 22 17.96 8.83 -17.73
C VAL A 22 17.58 9.93 -16.74
N GLN A 23 16.75 10.86 -17.19
CA GLN A 23 16.19 11.88 -16.30
C GLN A 23 15.17 11.26 -15.34
N PRO A 24 15.08 11.76 -14.08
CA PRO A 24 14.04 11.34 -13.15
C PRO A 24 12.65 11.50 -13.76
N ALA A 25 11.86 10.43 -13.71
CA ALA A 25 10.53 10.43 -14.28
C ALA A 25 9.64 11.43 -13.52
N PRO A 26 8.79 12.19 -14.23
CA PRO A 26 7.86 13.12 -13.60
C PRO A 26 6.75 12.38 -12.83
N SER A 27 6.46 11.11 -13.17
CA SER A 27 5.51 10.28 -12.45
C SER A 27 6.14 9.65 -11.21
N TYR A 28 5.51 9.78 -10.05
CA TYR A 28 5.97 9.16 -8.81
C TYR A 28 6.21 7.65 -8.92
N MET A 29 5.32 6.90 -9.56
CA MET A 29 5.49 5.43 -9.65
C MET A 29 6.63 5.04 -10.58
N GLU A 30 6.78 5.74 -11.70
CA GLU A 30 7.91 5.53 -12.61
C GLU A 30 9.21 5.96 -11.95
N TRP A 31 9.19 7.05 -11.18
CA TRP A 31 10.32 7.51 -10.37
C TRP A 31 10.70 6.50 -9.28
N VAL A 32 9.74 5.99 -8.51
CA VAL A 32 9.95 4.91 -7.53
C VAL A 32 10.52 3.67 -8.23
N GLN A 33 10.01 3.34 -9.41
CA GLN A 33 10.52 2.23 -10.19
C GLN A 33 11.97 2.48 -10.62
N GLN A 34 12.31 3.65 -11.14
CA GLN A 34 13.69 4.04 -11.49
C GLN A 34 14.62 4.01 -10.28
N VAL A 35 14.20 4.53 -9.12
CA VAL A 35 14.95 4.45 -7.85
C VAL A 35 15.25 3.00 -7.49
N ARG A 36 14.26 2.10 -7.60
CA ARG A 36 14.46 0.67 -7.35
C ARG A 36 15.38 0.03 -8.38
N GLN A 37 15.29 0.41 -9.65
CA GLN A 37 16.18 -0.09 -10.70
C GLN A 37 17.64 0.34 -10.48
N ILE A 38 17.86 1.61 -10.14
CA ILE A 38 19.18 2.16 -9.81
C ILE A 38 19.75 1.43 -8.60
N ALA A 39 18.97 1.23 -7.54
CA ALA A 39 19.43 0.52 -6.36
C ALA A 39 19.74 -0.96 -6.63
N CYS A 40 18.93 -1.64 -7.45
CA CYS A 40 19.24 -2.99 -7.91
C CYS A 40 20.57 -3.04 -8.66
N TRP A 41 20.83 -2.08 -9.55
CA TRP A 41 22.09 -2.01 -10.30
C TRP A 41 23.28 -1.65 -9.41
N ALA A 42 23.13 -0.68 -8.50
CA ALA A 42 24.15 -0.33 -7.51
C ALA A 42 24.54 -1.54 -6.64
N ASN A 43 23.55 -2.37 -6.25
CA ASN A 43 23.79 -3.61 -5.51
C ASN A 43 24.56 -4.65 -6.36
N ILE A 44 24.18 -4.82 -7.64
CA ILE A 44 24.94 -5.66 -8.59
C ILE A 44 26.41 -5.24 -8.64
N LEU A 45 26.68 -3.93 -8.63
CA LEU A 45 28.03 -3.36 -8.66
C LEU A 45 28.70 -3.28 -7.28
N ARG A 46 28.05 -3.74 -6.22
CA ARG A 46 28.53 -3.67 -4.82
C ARG A 46 28.90 -2.25 -4.38
N LEU A 47 28.14 -1.25 -4.83
CA LEU A 47 28.31 0.14 -4.40
C LEU A 47 27.71 0.33 -3.00
N GLY A 48 28.48 0.93 -2.09
CA GLY A 48 28.15 0.99 -0.67
C GLY A 48 27.04 1.95 -0.26
N ASP A 49 26.52 2.78 -1.17
CA ASP A 49 25.55 3.83 -0.83
C ASP A 49 24.49 4.05 -1.93
N ALA A 50 23.62 3.05 -2.12
CA ALA A 50 22.51 3.13 -3.07
C ALA A 50 21.56 4.30 -2.75
N GLN A 51 21.39 4.63 -1.47
CA GLN A 51 20.56 5.76 -1.03
C GLN A 51 21.13 7.08 -1.58
N ALA A 52 22.39 7.40 -1.31
CA ALA A 52 22.99 8.64 -1.78
C ALA A 52 23.11 8.71 -3.31
N ILE A 53 23.29 7.56 -3.98
CA ILE A 53 23.25 7.51 -5.46
C ILE A 53 21.85 7.92 -5.96
N CYS A 54 20.80 7.32 -5.41
CA CYS A 54 19.42 7.64 -5.81
C CYS A 54 19.05 9.09 -5.46
N GLU A 55 19.50 9.62 -4.32
CA GLU A 55 19.26 11.01 -3.92
C GLU A 55 19.93 11.99 -4.89
N ARG A 56 21.21 11.77 -5.22
CA ARG A 56 21.93 12.62 -6.19
C ARG A 56 21.29 12.57 -7.58
N TRP A 57 20.90 11.38 -8.03
CA TRP A 57 20.23 11.23 -9.31
C TRP A 57 18.85 11.91 -9.31
N SER A 58 18.05 11.72 -8.25
CA SER A 58 16.73 12.33 -8.12
C SER A 58 16.78 13.87 -8.12
N ALA A 59 17.79 14.44 -7.47
CA ALA A 59 18.01 15.89 -7.40
C ALA A 59 18.30 16.54 -8.76
N SER A 60 18.60 15.76 -9.81
CA SER A 60 18.81 16.28 -11.17
C SER A 60 17.51 16.58 -11.92
N GLY A 61 16.35 16.14 -11.41
CA GLY A 61 15.04 16.26 -12.05
C GLY A 61 14.08 17.27 -11.41
N VAL A 62 12.86 17.34 -11.96
CA VAL A 62 11.82 18.33 -11.58
C VAL A 62 11.25 18.09 -10.16
N ASN A 63 11.48 16.91 -9.58
CA ASN A 63 10.99 16.53 -8.24
C ASN A 63 11.98 16.85 -7.08
N ALA A 64 13.01 17.67 -7.32
CA ALA A 64 14.12 17.98 -6.39
C ALA A 64 13.76 18.66 -5.05
N ALA A 65 12.48 18.70 -4.63
CA ALA A 65 12.11 19.27 -3.35
C ALA A 65 12.51 18.36 -2.18
N THR A 66 12.77 18.99 -1.03
CA THR A 66 13.33 18.48 0.23
C THR A 66 12.58 17.31 0.92
N ALA A 67 11.64 16.65 0.25
CA ALA A 67 10.92 15.45 0.70
C ALA A 67 11.45 14.11 0.11
N ASP A 68 12.44 14.15 -0.78
CA ASP A 68 12.92 12.96 -1.53
C ASP A 68 13.60 11.87 -0.67
N ALA A 69 14.40 12.24 0.34
CA ALA A 69 15.20 11.27 1.10
C ALA A 69 14.34 10.22 1.85
N GLY A 70 13.19 10.64 2.39
CA GLY A 70 12.24 9.75 3.06
C GLY A 70 11.53 8.80 2.10
N LEU A 71 11.15 9.30 0.91
CA LEU A 71 10.50 8.52 -0.13
C LEU A 71 11.46 7.52 -0.80
N ILE A 72 12.69 7.93 -1.07
CA ILE A 72 13.76 7.04 -1.53
C ILE A 72 14.01 5.97 -0.49
N ARG A 73 14.15 6.33 0.79
CA ARG A 73 14.32 5.35 1.88
C ARG A 73 13.16 4.35 1.93
N SER A 74 11.94 4.82 1.72
CA SER A 74 10.74 3.98 1.63
C SER A 74 10.79 3.01 0.43
N ALA A 75 11.17 3.52 -0.75
CA ALA A 75 11.29 2.75 -1.99
C ALA A 75 12.40 1.70 -1.92
N LEU A 76 13.47 1.98 -1.18
CA LEU A 76 14.63 1.12 -0.96
C LEU A 76 14.49 0.17 0.24
N ARG A 77 13.34 0.17 0.93
CA ARG A 77 13.08 -0.79 2.01
C ARG A 77 13.30 -2.24 1.51
N PRO A 78 13.88 -3.14 2.32
CA PRO A 78 14.12 -4.52 1.92
C PRO A 78 12.89 -5.19 1.30
N GLN A 79 11.71 -5.00 1.92
CA GLN A 79 10.45 -5.60 1.44
C GLN A 79 10.04 -5.11 0.03
N SER A 80 10.46 -3.91 -0.36
CA SER A 80 10.22 -3.33 -1.69
C SER A 80 11.13 -3.90 -2.76
N LEU A 81 12.33 -4.35 -2.39
CA LEU A 81 13.35 -4.84 -3.32
C LEU A 81 13.40 -6.37 -3.40
N GLU A 82 13.03 -7.07 -2.32
CA GLU A 82 13.09 -8.53 -2.20
C GLU A 82 12.34 -9.32 -3.28
N LYS A 83 11.30 -8.74 -3.89
CA LYS A 83 10.51 -9.39 -4.94
C LYS A 83 11.03 -9.12 -6.35
N LEU A 84 12.02 -8.23 -6.49
CA LEU A 84 12.51 -7.79 -7.78
C LEU A 84 13.72 -8.62 -8.19
N SER A 85 13.74 -9.07 -9.45
CA SER A 85 14.96 -9.62 -10.04
C SER A 85 15.97 -8.47 -10.25
N PRO A 86 17.12 -8.46 -9.55
CA PRO A 86 18.05 -7.34 -9.62
C PRO A 86 18.56 -7.08 -11.03
N PHE A 87 18.91 -8.15 -11.77
CA PHE A 87 19.39 -8.05 -13.14
C PHE A 87 18.30 -7.59 -14.11
N ALA A 88 17.05 -8.05 -13.96
CA ALA A 88 15.96 -7.59 -14.80
C ALA A 88 15.65 -6.10 -14.57
N MET A 89 15.68 -5.65 -13.31
CA MET A 89 15.47 -4.24 -12.96
C MET A 89 16.59 -3.35 -13.50
N ALA A 90 17.84 -3.73 -13.27
CA ALA A 90 18.99 -3.01 -13.78
C ALA A 90 19.00 -2.98 -15.33
N GLY A 91 18.69 -4.11 -15.96
CA GLY A 91 18.57 -4.24 -17.42
C GLY A 91 17.48 -3.34 -18.01
N ALA A 92 16.35 -3.17 -17.31
CA ALA A 92 15.30 -2.24 -17.72
C ALA A 92 15.77 -0.78 -17.71
N PHE A 93 16.52 -0.36 -16.70
CA PHE A 93 17.08 0.98 -16.63
C PHE A 93 18.18 1.21 -17.67
N LEU A 94 19.06 0.22 -17.89
CA LEU A 94 20.04 0.24 -18.99
C LEU A 94 19.36 0.35 -20.36
N ALA A 95 18.25 -0.36 -20.57
CA ALA A 95 17.51 -0.27 -21.82
C ALA A 95 16.93 1.15 -22.03
N ALA A 96 16.41 1.77 -20.97
CA ALA A 96 15.87 3.12 -21.02
C ALA A 96 16.94 4.20 -21.30
N SER A 97 18.20 3.97 -20.92
CA SER A 97 19.28 4.93 -21.14
C SER A 97 19.79 5.00 -22.59
N GLY A 98 19.47 4.00 -23.41
CA GLY A 98 19.95 3.89 -24.80
C GLY A 98 21.43 3.52 -24.93
N VAL A 99 22.17 3.37 -23.82
CA VAL A 99 23.62 3.08 -23.82
C VAL A 99 23.94 1.76 -24.54
N THR A 100 23.06 0.76 -24.44
CA THR A 100 23.19 -0.52 -25.18
C THR A 100 23.36 -0.33 -26.69
N ALA A 101 22.66 0.64 -27.29
CA ALA A 101 22.74 0.89 -28.72
C ALA A 101 24.11 1.48 -29.11
N GLU A 102 24.72 2.28 -28.24
CA GLU A 102 26.04 2.85 -28.47
C GLU A 102 27.17 1.85 -28.29
N ILE A 103 27.05 0.96 -27.28
CA ILE A 103 27.98 -0.15 -27.09
C ILE A 103 28.00 -1.03 -28.35
N ARG A 104 26.83 -1.42 -28.85
CA ARG A 104 26.71 -2.24 -30.07
C ARG A 104 27.24 -1.56 -31.31
N ALA A 105 27.14 -0.23 -31.37
CA ALA A 105 27.68 0.55 -32.46
C ALA A 105 29.18 0.89 -32.31
N GLY A 106 29.85 0.38 -31.27
CA GLY A 106 31.26 0.63 -31.01
C GLY A 106 31.58 2.08 -30.61
N ARG A 107 30.57 2.84 -30.15
CA ARG A 107 30.70 4.25 -29.77
C ARG A 107 30.86 4.48 -28.27
N PHE A 108 30.71 3.43 -27.46
CA PHE A 108 30.79 3.52 -26.01
C PHE A 108 32.09 2.92 -25.48
N GLY A 109 33.00 3.78 -25.03
CA GLY A 109 34.27 3.41 -24.38
C GLY A 109 35.22 2.57 -25.26
N SER A 110 36.47 2.44 -24.82
CA SER A 110 37.45 1.52 -25.43
C SER A 110 37.55 0.18 -24.69
N TYR A 111 36.65 -0.06 -23.72
CA TYR A 111 36.71 -1.24 -22.87
C TYR A 111 36.18 -2.47 -23.61
N GLN A 112 37.08 -3.42 -23.85
CA GLN A 112 36.78 -4.74 -24.40
C GLN A 112 36.96 -5.77 -23.28
N PRO A 113 35.91 -6.50 -22.85
CA PRO A 113 36.03 -7.52 -21.82
C PRO A 113 37.01 -8.62 -22.22
N THR A 114 37.91 -9.00 -21.31
CA THR A 114 38.67 -10.24 -21.49
C THR A 114 37.80 -11.46 -21.18
N ALA A 115 38.20 -12.65 -21.64
CA ALA A 115 37.53 -13.91 -21.28
C ALA A 115 37.50 -14.13 -19.75
N ALA A 116 38.54 -13.69 -19.04
CA ALA A 116 38.60 -13.75 -17.58
C ALA A 116 37.59 -12.79 -16.92
N ASP A 117 37.41 -11.58 -17.47
CA ASP A 117 36.40 -10.63 -17.01
C ASP A 117 34.99 -11.19 -17.19
N LEU A 118 34.71 -11.81 -18.34
CA LEU A 118 33.42 -12.44 -18.61
C LEU A 118 33.15 -13.60 -17.65
N ALA A 119 34.14 -14.47 -17.39
CA ALA A 119 34.00 -15.57 -16.45
C ALA A 119 33.75 -15.10 -15.00
N LYS A 120 34.46 -14.07 -14.53
CA LYS A 120 34.24 -13.47 -13.21
C LYS A 120 32.84 -12.87 -13.08
N ARG A 121 32.33 -12.24 -14.13
CA ARG A 121 30.99 -11.66 -14.19
C ARG A 121 29.89 -12.70 -14.17
N GLU A 122 30.04 -13.77 -14.94
CA GLU A 122 29.10 -14.90 -14.91
C GLU A 122 29.06 -15.56 -13.53
N ALA A 123 30.21 -15.71 -12.88
CA ALA A 123 30.29 -16.22 -11.51
C ALA A 123 29.55 -15.29 -10.52
N GLN A 124 29.79 -13.98 -10.58
CA GLN A 124 29.12 -12.99 -9.73
C GLN A 124 27.60 -12.96 -9.97
N ARG A 125 27.16 -13.10 -11.23
CA ARG A 125 25.73 -13.21 -11.58
C ARG A 125 25.10 -14.43 -10.94
N ARG A 126 25.70 -15.61 -11.13
CA ARG A 126 25.20 -16.87 -10.57
C ARG A 126 25.12 -16.80 -9.05
N GLU A 127 26.16 -16.26 -8.40
CA GLU A 127 26.19 -16.05 -6.94
C GLU A 127 25.02 -15.17 -6.48
N MET A 128 24.76 -14.04 -7.14
CA MET A 128 23.67 -13.13 -6.76
C MET A 128 22.28 -13.68 -7.07
N GLU A 129 22.10 -14.35 -8.21
CA GLU A 129 20.84 -15.00 -8.56
C GLU A 129 20.52 -16.15 -7.59
N GLU A 130 21.54 -16.94 -7.20
CA GLU A 130 21.39 -17.99 -6.20
C GLU A 130 21.09 -17.41 -4.82
N ALA A 131 21.83 -16.38 -4.37
CA ALA A 131 21.57 -15.71 -3.10
C ALA A 131 20.16 -15.09 -3.06
N HIS A 132 19.72 -14.47 -4.16
CA HIS A 132 18.37 -13.92 -4.29
C HIS A 132 17.31 -15.02 -4.24
N ARG A 133 17.52 -16.14 -4.96
CA ARG A 133 16.62 -17.31 -4.92
C ARG A 133 16.52 -17.88 -3.50
N VAL A 134 17.64 -18.06 -2.81
CA VAL A 134 17.68 -18.56 -1.43
C VAL A 134 16.95 -17.61 -0.48
N ALA A 135 17.18 -16.30 -0.60
CA ALA A 135 16.47 -15.29 0.19
C ALA A 135 14.95 -15.31 -0.08
N LEU A 136 14.55 -15.39 -1.34
CA LEU A 136 13.14 -15.47 -1.72
C LEU A 136 12.47 -16.74 -1.19
N GLU A 137 13.13 -17.90 -1.29
CA GLU A 137 12.67 -19.16 -0.70
C GLU A 137 12.54 -19.07 0.83
N ALA A 138 13.49 -18.44 1.51
CA ALA A 138 13.44 -18.22 2.96
C ALA A 138 12.26 -17.33 3.36
N THR A 139 12.09 -16.18 2.69
CA THR A 139 10.96 -15.27 2.92
C THR A 139 9.62 -15.97 2.64
N ASN A 140 9.53 -16.77 1.59
CA ASN A 140 8.30 -17.51 1.28
C ASN A 140 7.98 -18.56 2.35
N LYS A 141 8.99 -19.27 2.89
CA LYS A 141 8.81 -20.19 4.02
C LYS A 141 8.32 -19.46 5.28
N GLU A 142 8.85 -18.28 5.58
CA GLU A 142 8.37 -17.46 6.70
C GLU A 142 6.91 -17.03 6.51
N ARG A 143 6.55 -16.57 5.31
CA ARG A 143 5.17 -16.19 4.97
C ARG A 143 4.20 -17.37 5.09
N GLN A 144 4.60 -18.56 4.64
CA GLN A 144 3.79 -19.78 4.79
C GLN A 144 3.56 -20.12 6.26
N LYS A 145 4.60 -20.06 7.10
CA LYS A 145 4.47 -20.26 8.56
C LYS A 145 3.52 -19.23 9.18
N ALA A 146 3.67 -17.96 8.83
CA ALA A 146 2.81 -16.89 9.33
C ALA A 146 1.35 -17.07 8.89
N ALA A 147 1.10 -17.48 7.64
CA ALA A 147 -0.24 -17.77 7.13
C ALA A 147 -0.87 -18.98 7.85
N MET A 148 -0.10 -20.04 8.13
CA MET A 148 -0.57 -21.16 8.94
C MET A 148 -0.95 -20.71 10.35
N GLN A 149 -0.10 -19.91 11.00
CA GLN A 149 -0.38 -19.36 12.32
C GLN A 149 -1.62 -18.46 12.33
N ALA A 150 -1.79 -17.63 11.29
CA ALA A 150 -2.97 -16.79 11.10
C ALA A 150 -4.24 -17.64 11.06
N ASN A 151 -4.25 -18.69 10.24
CA ASN A 151 -5.37 -19.64 10.15
C ASN A 151 -5.64 -20.32 11.50
N GLN A 152 -4.60 -20.75 12.22
CA GLN A 152 -4.76 -21.39 13.54
C GLN A 152 -5.38 -20.46 14.59
N ILE A 153 -5.00 -19.19 14.60
CA ILE A 153 -5.59 -18.19 15.51
C ILE A 153 -7.02 -17.87 15.09
N TYR A 154 -7.23 -17.63 13.79
CA TYR A 154 -8.53 -17.29 13.24
C TYR A 154 -9.58 -18.39 13.45
N ASN A 155 -9.20 -19.66 13.28
CA ASN A 155 -10.05 -20.83 13.55
C ASN A 155 -10.47 -20.95 15.03
N LYS A 156 -9.83 -20.24 15.96
CA LYS A 156 -10.20 -20.21 17.38
C LYS A 156 -11.08 -19.02 17.74
N ALA A 157 -11.34 -18.12 16.79
CA ALA A 157 -12.18 -16.97 17.03
C ALA A 157 -13.62 -17.40 17.35
N SER A 158 -14.38 -16.46 17.92
CA SER A 158 -15.78 -16.59 18.30
C SER A 158 -16.54 -15.35 17.85
N LEU A 159 -17.86 -15.46 17.77
CA LEU A 159 -18.78 -14.34 17.49
C LEU A 159 -19.26 -13.62 18.76
N ASP A 160 -18.84 -14.06 19.95
CA ASP A 160 -19.22 -13.44 21.21
C ASP A 160 -18.52 -12.08 21.42
N PRO A 161 -19.24 -10.94 21.30
CA PRO A 161 -18.64 -9.63 21.49
C PRO A 161 -18.15 -9.38 22.92
N ALA A 162 -18.59 -10.17 23.91
CA ALA A 162 -18.08 -10.10 25.28
C ALA A 162 -16.57 -10.45 25.37
N LEU A 163 -16.04 -11.12 24.34
CA LEU A 163 -14.64 -11.50 24.25
C LEU A 163 -13.74 -10.36 23.73
N SER A 164 -14.25 -9.15 23.51
CA SER A 164 -13.41 -7.98 23.17
C SER A 164 -13.85 -6.72 23.93
N PRO A 165 -13.17 -6.39 25.04
CA PRO A 165 -13.42 -5.14 25.77
C PRO A 165 -13.26 -3.89 24.91
N TYR A 166 -12.33 -3.91 23.94
CA TYR A 166 -12.17 -2.82 22.98
C TYR A 166 -13.42 -2.64 22.12
N TRP A 167 -14.02 -3.73 21.63
CA TRP A 167 -15.23 -3.63 20.80
C TRP A 167 -16.43 -3.14 21.61
N GLN A 168 -16.56 -3.60 22.85
CA GLN A 168 -17.56 -3.10 23.79
C GLN A 168 -17.38 -1.59 24.03
N ALA A 169 -16.15 -1.13 24.27
CA ALA A 169 -15.86 0.30 24.45
C ALA A 169 -16.24 1.12 23.20
N LYS A 170 -15.98 0.59 21.99
CA LYS A 170 -16.40 1.24 20.74
C LYS A 170 -17.93 1.29 20.61
N CYS A 171 -18.66 0.20 20.89
CA CYS A 171 -20.12 0.25 20.87
C CYS A 171 -20.70 1.25 21.88
N SER A 172 -20.14 1.29 23.10
CA SER A 172 -20.53 2.27 24.12
C SER A 172 -20.26 3.70 23.67
N ALA A 173 -19.09 3.98 23.09
CA ALA A 173 -18.73 5.31 22.58
C ALA A 173 -19.64 5.76 21.43
N ALA A 174 -20.07 4.84 20.56
CA ALA A 174 -21.01 5.14 19.48
C ALA A 174 -22.47 5.28 19.95
N ALA A 175 -22.77 4.96 21.22
CA ALA A 175 -24.12 4.87 21.76
C ALA A 175 -25.09 4.00 20.92
N LEU A 176 -24.56 3.05 20.16
CA LEU A 176 -25.31 2.12 19.33
C LEU A 176 -24.54 0.80 19.16
N PRO A 177 -25.23 -0.33 19.00
CA PRO A 177 -24.56 -1.58 18.65
C PRO A 177 -23.96 -1.43 17.25
N LEU A 178 -22.63 -1.36 17.18
CA LEU A 178 -21.96 -1.38 15.89
C LEU A 178 -22.25 -2.75 15.26
N PRO A 179 -22.74 -2.79 14.01
CA PRO A 179 -22.97 -4.07 13.36
C PRO A 179 -21.65 -4.83 13.39
N LEU A 180 -21.67 -6.01 13.98
CA LEU A 180 -20.72 -7.02 13.54
C LEU A 180 -20.95 -7.16 12.04
N PRO A 181 -19.92 -7.10 11.20
CA PRO A 181 -20.12 -7.50 9.82
C PRO A 181 -20.76 -8.87 9.87
N ASP A 182 -22.00 -8.98 9.38
CA ASP A 182 -22.59 -10.27 8.99
C ASP A 182 -21.71 -10.94 7.90
N ASP A 183 -20.67 -10.24 7.45
CA ASP A 183 -19.95 -10.32 6.19
C ASP A 183 -18.54 -10.89 6.34
N VAL A 184 -18.27 -11.60 7.44
CA VAL A 184 -17.20 -12.60 7.44
C VAL A 184 -17.66 -13.79 6.59
N LYS A 185 -17.80 -13.54 5.27
CA LYS A 185 -18.34 -14.44 4.26
C LYS A 185 -17.55 -14.28 2.97
N ALA A 186 -16.23 -14.44 3.05
CA ALA A 186 -15.39 -14.52 1.86
C ALA A 186 -15.32 -15.97 1.36
N ALA A 187 -16.37 -16.47 0.71
CA ALA A 187 -16.20 -17.62 -0.18
C ALA A 187 -16.92 -17.40 -1.51
N ASN A 188 -16.10 -17.29 -2.55
CA ASN A 188 -16.41 -17.15 -3.97
C ASN A 188 -16.51 -15.71 -4.51
N TRP A 189 -15.34 -15.13 -4.73
CA TRP A 189 -15.07 -13.86 -5.41
C TRP A 189 -15.60 -13.74 -6.85
N ARG A 190 -16.00 -14.82 -7.54
CA ARG A 190 -16.58 -14.70 -8.90
C ARG A 190 -18.07 -14.31 -8.87
N THR A 191 -18.73 -14.50 -7.73
CA THR A 191 -20.19 -14.37 -7.59
C THR A 191 -20.63 -13.57 -6.36
N PHE A 192 -19.72 -13.21 -5.43
CA PHE A 192 -20.03 -12.52 -4.17
C PHE A 192 -21.07 -13.25 -3.29
N GLU A 193 -21.19 -14.58 -3.41
CA GLU A 193 -22.11 -15.34 -2.58
C GLU A 193 -21.52 -15.67 -1.19
N LYS A 194 -22.42 -15.84 -0.22
CA LYS A 194 -22.13 -16.18 1.17
C LYS A 194 -21.55 -17.59 1.25
N GLY A 195 -20.28 -17.77 1.64
CA GLY A 195 -19.79 -19.11 1.95
C GLY A 195 -18.69 -19.18 3.01
N ALA A 196 -18.71 -20.33 3.70
CA ALA A 196 -18.12 -20.71 4.98
C ALA A 196 -18.46 -19.75 6.14
N SER A 197 -19.16 -20.28 7.15
CA SER A 197 -19.64 -19.57 8.34
C SER A 197 -18.56 -18.69 8.95
N ALA A 198 -18.92 -17.45 9.30
CA ALA A 198 -18.13 -16.57 10.14
C ALA A 198 -17.60 -17.37 11.35
N GLN A 199 -16.31 -17.71 11.33
CA GLN A 199 -15.69 -18.44 12.45
C GLN A 199 -15.63 -17.56 13.71
N GLY A 200 -15.87 -16.25 13.56
CA GLY A 200 -15.78 -15.27 14.62
C GLY A 200 -14.69 -14.24 14.33
N ILE A 201 -14.72 -13.14 15.08
CA ILE A 201 -13.66 -12.12 15.06
C ILE A 201 -13.12 -11.84 16.46
N TYR A 202 -13.53 -12.60 17.47
CA TYR A 202 -13.11 -12.38 18.85
C TYR A 202 -12.31 -13.56 19.36
N TRP A 203 -11.11 -13.30 19.87
CA TRP A 203 -10.30 -14.32 20.51
C TRP A 203 -9.37 -13.69 21.55
N ASN A 204 -9.25 -14.33 22.70
CA ASN A 204 -8.30 -13.94 23.75
C ASN A 204 -8.33 -12.42 24.08
N HIS A 205 -9.51 -11.91 24.43
CA HIS A 205 -9.74 -10.49 24.72
C HIS A 205 -9.41 -9.53 23.58
N SER A 206 -9.34 -9.99 22.33
CA SER A 206 -8.91 -9.20 21.18
C SER A 206 -9.86 -9.36 20.00
N LEU A 207 -9.87 -8.36 19.12
CA LEU A 207 -10.43 -8.53 17.77
C LEU A 207 -9.37 -9.16 16.86
N ILE A 208 -9.78 -10.16 16.10
CA ILE A 208 -8.98 -10.86 15.09
C ILE A 208 -9.54 -10.51 13.73
N ILE A 209 -8.81 -9.70 12.97
CA ILE A 209 -9.23 -9.18 11.67
C ILE A 209 -8.45 -9.91 10.58
N PRO A 210 -9.08 -10.77 9.77
CA PRO A 210 -8.39 -11.44 8.66
C PRO A 210 -8.03 -10.44 7.56
N LEU A 211 -6.78 -10.44 7.10
CA LEU A 211 -6.33 -9.59 6.01
C LEU A 211 -6.15 -10.41 4.74
N TYR A 212 -6.74 -9.92 3.67
CA TYR A 212 -6.80 -10.56 2.37
C TYR A 212 -5.94 -9.80 1.37
N CYS A 213 -5.37 -10.53 0.43
CA CYS A 213 -4.80 -9.98 -0.80
C CYS A 213 -5.49 -10.67 -1.99
N ILE A 214 -5.33 -10.12 -3.19
CA ILE A 214 -5.82 -10.71 -4.43
C ILE A 214 -4.82 -11.78 -4.89
N THR A 215 -5.30 -13.00 -5.14
CA THR A 215 -4.46 -14.11 -5.61
C THR A 215 -4.28 -14.05 -7.12
N GLU A 216 -3.37 -14.87 -7.65
CA GLU A 216 -3.12 -14.96 -9.10
C GLU A 216 -4.38 -15.40 -9.87
N GLU A 217 -5.24 -16.20 -9.26
CA GLU A 217 -6.54 -16.57 -9.82
C GLU A 217 -7.61 -15.49 -9.62
N LEU A 218 -7.20 -14.27 -9.24
CA LEU A 218 -8.04 -13.09 -8.97
C LEU A 218 -9.01 -13.25 -7.79
N LYS A 219 -8.68 -14.11 -6.81
CA LYS A 219 -9.52 -14.37 -5.63
C LYS A 219 -9.08 -13.55 -4.42
N LEU A 220 -9.96 -13.30 -3.46
CA LEU A 220 -9.48 -12.93 -2.11
C LEU A 220 -8.88 -14.17 -1.43
N GLY A 221 -7.61 -14.08 -1.07
CA GLY A 221 -6.91 -15.09 -0.28
C GLY A 221 -6.46 -14.49 1.04
N MET A 222 -6.88 -15.06 2.17
CA MET A 222 -6.40 -14.63 3.48
C MET A 222 -4.89 -14.89 3.55
N ARG A 223 -4.11 -13.83 3.82
CA ARG A 223 -2.65 -13.91 3.94
C ARG A 223 -2.17 -13.84 5.37
N THR A 224 -2.88 -13.11 6.21
CA THR A 224 -2.54 -12.91 7.61
C THR A 224 -3.77 -12.45 8.39
N ILE A 225 -3.57 -12.18 9.68
CA ILE A 225 -4.51 -11.47 10.54
C ILE A 225 -3.86 -10.20 11.10
N GLU A 226 -4.68 -9.23 11.48
CA GLU A 226 -4.36 -8.17 12.44
C GLU A 226 -5.07 -8.48 13.76
N ILE A 227 -4.35 -8.35 14.87
CA ILE A 227 -4.91 -8.47 16.22
C ILE A 227 -5.04 -7.05 16.78
N ILE A 228 -6.26 -6.66 17.17
CA ILE A 228 -6.52 -5.43 17.91
C ILE A 228 -6.76 -5.83 19.36
N CYS A 229 -5.80 -5.54 20.23
CA CYS A 229 -5.82 -5.99 21.61
C CYS A 229 -6.93 -5.28 22.39
N GLY A 230 -7.85 -6.03 23.01
CA GLY A 230 -8.87 -5.45 23.90
C GLY A 230 -8.37 -5.16 25.31
N ARG A 231 -7.13 -5.53 25.62
CA ARG A 231 -6.39 -5.13 26.81
C ARG A 231 -4.94 -4.82 26.44
N PRO A 232 -4.25 -3.97 27.19
CA PRO A 232 -2.80 -3.85 27.05
C PRO A 232 -2.15 -5.23 27.21
N ASN A 233 -1.24 -5.62 26.30
CA ASN A 233 -0.60 -6.94 26.32
C ASN A 233 0.72 -6.88 25.57
N PRO A 234 1.92 -7.12 26.13
CA PRO A 234 2.13 -7.24 27.57
C PRO A 234 1.67 -5.95 28.25
N GLU A 235 1.19 -6.03 29.48
CA GLU A 235 0.79 -4.85 30.26
C GLU A 235 2.05 -4.06 30.64
N THR A 236 2.44 -3.14 29.77
CA THR A 236 3.53 -2.17 29.96
C THR A 236 2.99 -0.76 29.85
N GLU A 237 3.74 0.23 30.36
CA GLU A 237 3.39 1.65 30.26
C GLU A 237 3.20 2.14 28.80
N LEU A 238 3.80 1.44 27.84
CA LEU A 238 3.71 1.73 26.40
C LEU A 238 2.59 0.96 25.68
N SER A 239 1.85 0.12 26.40
CA SER A 239 0.77 -0.70 25.84
C SER A 239 -0.59 -0.11 26.18
N PHE A 240 -1.53 -0.17 25.24
CA PHE A 240 -2.88 0.38 25.43
C PHE A 240 -3.93 -0.50 24.74
N MET A 241 -5.18 -0.36 25.18
CA MET A 241 -6.33 -1.00 24.55
C MET A 241 -6.52 -0.45 23.13
N GLY A 242 -6.67 -1.33 22.14
CA GLY A 242 -6.74 -0.95 20.74
C GLY A 242 -5.40 -1.02 20.01
N ALA A 243 -4.30 -1.37 20.70
CA ALA A 243 -3.01 -1.60 20.05
C ALA A 243 -3.13 -2.69 18.96
N LYS A 244 -2.72 -2.33 17.74
CA LYS A 244 -2.74 -3.22 16.56
C LYS A 244 -1.45 -4.05 16.50
N ARG A 245 -1.57 -5.33 16.14
CA ARG A 245 -0.43 -6.26 16.01
C ARG A 245 -0.57 -7.17 14.81
N GLY A 246 0.50 -7.25 14.03
CA GLY A 246 0.63 -8.26 12.98
C GLY A 246 1.45 -9.46 13.43
N LEU A 247 1.36 -10.54 12.66
CA LEU A 247 2.23 -11.70 12.82
C LEU A 247 3.61 -11.43 12.22
N LYS A 248 4.66 -11.84 12.93
CA LYS A 248 6.04 -11.73 12.46
C LYS A 248 6.23 -12.55 11.17
N GLY A 249 6.88 -11.96 10.16
CA GLY A 249 7.12 -12.61 8.86
C GLY A 249 5.89 -12.66 7.94
N ALA A 250 4.74 -12.15 8.37
CA ALA A 250 3.55 -12.10 7.53
C ALA A 250 3.64 -11.03 6.43
N GLN A 251 3.01 -11.31 5.28
CA GLN A 251 2.78 -10.29 4.27
C GLN A 251 1.68 -9.33 4.73
N ARG A 252 2.05 -8.08 4.98
CA ARG A 252 1.09 -6.98 5.27
C ARG A 252 0.84 -6.09 4.05
N GLY A 253 1.90 -5.81 3.29
CA GLY A 253 1.83 -4.94 2.11
C GLY A 253 0.80 -5.44 1.11
N GLY A 254 -0.15 -4.58 0.77
CA GLY A 254 -1.24 -4.83 -0.17
C GLY A 254 -2.44 -5.55 0.43
N CYS A 255 -2.33 -6.10 1.65
CA CYS A 255 -3.45 -6.81 2.24
C CYS A 255 -4.38 -5.87 3.02
N PHE A 256 -5.67 -6.16 2.99
CA PHE A 256 -6.73 -5.33 3.53
C PHE A 256 -7.87 -6.17 4.13
N TYR A 257 -8.73 -5.54 4.93
CA TYR A 257 -10.04 -6.09 5.29
C TYR A 257 -11.14 -5.37 4.50
N PRO A 258 -11.98 -6.07 3.73
CA PRO A 258 -13.06 -5.44 2.98
C PRO A 258 -14.38 -5.40 3.77
N LEU A 259 -15.12 -4.31 3.63
CA LEU A 259 -16.50 -4.11 4.06
C LEU A 259 -17.35 -3.77 2.84
N ASP A 260 -18.60 -4.25 2.81
CA ASP A 260 -19.57 -3.98 1.74
C ASP A 260 -19.01 -4.28 0.33
N ILE A 261 -18.14 -5.29 0.19
CA ILE A 261 -17.46 -5.59 -1.08
C ILE A 261 -18.44 -6.02 -2.17
N ASP A 262 -19.59 -6.58 -1.79
CA ASP A 262 -20.71 -6.90 -2.67
C ASP A 262 -21.33 -5.66 -3.33
N LYS A 263 -20.99 -4.46 -2.86
CA LYS A 263 -21.38 -3.17 -3.46
C LYS A 263 -20.38 -2.66 -4.49
N ALA A 264 -19.22 -3.30 -4.65
CA ALA A 264 -18.27 -2.90 -5.68
C ALA A 264 -18.90 -3.04 -7.08
N ARG A 265 -18.78 -1.99 -7.89
CA ARG A 265 -19.28 -1.94 -9.27
C ARG A 265 -18.22 -1.28 -10.15
N HIS A 266 -18.12 -1.68 -11.41
CA HIS A 266 -17.20 -1.05 -12.35
C HIS A 266 -17.45 0.47 -12.43
N GLY A 267 -16.36 1.25 -12.37
CA GLY A 267 -16.41 2.72 -12.41
C GLY A 267 -16.98 3.40 -11.16
N SER A 268 -17.50 2.64 -10.18
CA SER A 268 -18.02 3.22 -8.93
C SER A 268 -16.90 3.45 -7.92
N PRO A 269 -17.03 4.45 -7.02
CA PRO A 269 -16.02 4.74 -6.01
C PRO A 269 -15.70 3.57 -5.09
N LEU A 270 -14.41 3.42 -4.77
CA LEU A 270 -13.92 2.59 -3.67
C LEU A 270 -13.40 3.49 -2.56
N VAL A 271 -13.61 3.11 -1.30
CA VAL A 271 -13.12 3.87 -0.14
C VAL A 271 -12.04 3.08 0.57
N ILE A 272 -10.92 3.70 0.91
CA ILE A 272 -9.83 3.11 1.69
C ILE A 272 -9.70 3.88 3.01
N CYS A 273 -9.52 3.16 4.12
CA CYS A 273 -9.31 3.78 5.44
C CYS A 273 -8.22 3.07 6.25
N GLU A 274 -7.73 3.74 7.30
CA GLU A 274 -6.61 3.23 8.09
C GLU A 274 -6.99 2.07 9.02
N GLY A 275 -8.13 2.11 9.70
CA GLY A 275 -8.49 1.14 10.74
C GLY A 275 -9.76 0.35 10.45
N PHE A 276 -9.91 -0.80 11.14
CA PHE A 276 -11.15 -1.58 11.10
C PHE A 276 -12.35 -0.79 11.63
N SER A 277 -12.23 -0.18 12.82
CA SER A 277 -13.31 0.63 13.42
C SER A 277 -13.63 1.87 12.57
N SER A 278 -12.61 2.51 11.98
CA SER A 278 -12.79 3.59 11.01
C SER A 278 -13.58 3.11 9.78
N GLY A 279 -13.25 1.93 9.25
CA GLY A 279 -13.96 1.35 8.11
C GLY A 279 -15.42 1.02 8.43
N MET A 280 -15.68 0.46 9.61
CA MET A 280 -17.04 0.21 10.11
C MET A 280 -17.85 1.50 10.22
N ALA A 281 -17.23 2.56 10.74
CA ALA A 281 -17.89 3.86 10.85
C ALA A 281 -18.21 4.48 9.49
N LEU A 282 -17.26 4.40 8.54
CA LEU A 282 -17.46 4.84 7.16
C LEU A 282 -18.58 4.06 6.47
N SER A 283 -18.55 2.73 6.57
CA SER A 283 -19.58 1.82 6.03
C SER A 283 -20.98 2.21 6.54
N ALA A 284 -21.13 2.33 7.87
CA ALA A 284 -22.39 2.70 8.50
C ALA A 284 -22.86 4.11 8.09
N ALA A 285 -21.97 5.11 8.15
CA ALA A 285 -22.30 6.49 7.78
C ALA A 285 -22.69 6.60 6.29
N MET A 286 -22.03 5.87 5.41
CA MET A 286 -22.40 5.80 3.99
C MET A 286 -23.64 4.93 3.73
N GLY A 287 -24.19 4.27 4.75
CA GLY A 287 -25.38 3.42 4.64
C GLY A 287 -25.12 2.13 3.85
N HIS A 288 -23.91 1.56 3.98
CA HIS A 288 -23.51 0.32 3.29
C HIS A 288 -23.61 0.42 1.76
N ALA A 289 -23.45 1.63 1.21
CA ALA A 289 -23.65 1.90 -0.21
C ALA A 289 -22.38 1.77 -1.07
N LEU A 290 -21.20 1.88 -0.45
CA LEU A 290 -19.91 1.84 -1.13
C LEU A 290 -18.97 0.84 -0.42
N PRO A 291 -18.13 0.11 -1.17
CA PRO A 291 -17.15 -0.78 -0.57
C PRO A 291 -16.07 0.02 0.18
N VAL A 292 -15.72 -0.44 1.38
CA VAL A 292 -14.66 0.13 2.22
C VAL A 292 -13.55 -0.89 2.42
N PHE A 293 -12.30 -0.49 2.21
CA PHE A 293 -11.12 -1.34 2.35
C PHE A 293 -10.23 -0.82 3.48
N CYS A 294 -10.17 -1.54 4.59
CA CYS A 294 -9.35 -1.20 5.74
C CYS A 294 -7.90 -1.64 5.48
N ALA A 295 -7.01 -0.67 5.26
CA ALA A 295 -5.59 -0.92 5.00
C ALA A 295 -4.78 -1.27 6.26
N MET A 296 -5.38 -1.11 7.44
CA MET A 296 -4.82 -1.35 8.78
C MET A 296 -3.68 -0.41 9.21
N SER A 297 -3.07 0.31 8.27
CA SER A 297 -2.09 1.38 8.49
C SER A 297 -2.06 2.33 7.29
N CYS A 298 -1.88 3.63 7.52
CA CYS A 298 -1.68 4.62 6.45
C CYS A 298 -0.49 4.31 5.53
N ASN A 299 0.56 3.68 6.06
CA ASN A 299 1.72 3.23 5.27
C ASN A 299 1.39 2.13 4.25
N ASN A 300 0.19 1.52 4.33
CA ASN A 300 -0.26 0.47 3.42
C ASN A 300 -1.22 0.98 2.34
N PHE A 301 -1.60 2.27 2.35
CA PHE A 301 -2.55 2.83 1.37
C PHE A 301 -2.12 2.61 -0.08
N ALA A 302 -0.88 2.98 -0.43
CA ALA A 302 -0.38 2.83 -1.80
C ALA A 302 -0.39 1.35 -2.25
N ALA A 303 0.04 0.44 -1.38
CA ALA A 303 0.07 -0.99 -1.71
C ALA A 303 -1.34 -1.58 -1.85
N VAL A 304 -2.31 -1.14 -1.03
CA VAL A 304 -3.72 -1.54 -1.18
C VAL A 304 -4.33 -0.98 -2.46
N ILE A 305 -3.99 0.25 -2.86
CA ILE A 305 -4.40 0.82 -4.15
C ILE A 305 -3.89 -0.04 -5.30
N ASP A 306 -2.60 -0.37 -5.30
CA ASP A 306 -1.99 -1.22 -6.33
C ASP A 306 -2.69 -2.58 -6.41
N GLU A 307 -2.99 -3.19 -5.26
CA GLU A 307 -3.71 -4.47 -5.18
C GLU A 307 -5.13 -4.34 -5.76
N LEU A 308 -5.90 -3.34 -5.33
CA LEU A 308 -7.27 -3.12 -5.80
C LEU A 308 -7.32 -2.81 -7.30
N ARG A 309 -6.30 -2.14 -7.84
CA ARG A 309 -6.18 -1.85 -9.28
C ARG A 309 -6.04 -3.09 -10.14
N ILE A 310 -5.65 -4.24 -9.61
CA ILE A 310 -5.63 -5.51 -10.35
C ILE A 310 -7.05 -5.84 -10.88
N VAL A 311 -8.07 -5.59 -10.05
CA VAL A 311 -9.46 -6.00 -10.32
C VAL A 311 -10.36 -4.80 -10.65
N TYR A 312 -10.15 -3.67 -9.99
CA TYR A 312 -10.95 -2.45 -10.11
C TYR A 312 -10.19 -1.36 -10.86
N GLN A 313 -9.76 -1.70 -12.08
CA GLN A 313 -8.92 -0.84 -12.93
C GLN A 313 -9.55 0.54 -13.17
N ASP A 314 -10.88 0.62 -13.30
CA ASP A 314 -11.60 1.83 -13.70
C ASP A 314 -12.29 2.61 -12.55
N CYS A 315 -12.18 2.15 -11.31
CA CYS A 315 -12.88 2.76 -10.18
C CYS A 315 -12.12 3.98 -9.60
N PRO A 316 -12.75 5.14 -9.35
CA PRO A 316 -12.13 6.19 -8.55
C PRO A 316 -11.92 5.70 -7.11
N ILE A 317 -10.84 6.13 -6.46
CA ILE A 317 -10.51 5.73 -5.09
C ILE A 317 -10.54 6.95 -4.18
N TYR A 318 -11.17 6.84 -3.02
CA TYR A 318 -11.18 7.85 -1.96
C TYR A 318 -10.42 7.32 -0.76
N ILE A 319 -9.38 8.01 -0.33
CA ILE A 319 -8.59 7.66 0.85
C ILE A 319 -9.04 8.54 2.01
N VAL A 320 -9.53 7.92 3.07
CA VAL A 320 -9.88 8.57 4.33
C VAL A 320 -8.83 8.16 5.37
N GLY A 321 -7.78 8.98 5.47
CA GLY A 321 -6.76 8.83 6.50
C GLY A 321 -7.24 9.33 7.85
N ASP A 322 -6.67 8.81 8.93
CA ASP A 322 -6.82 9.41 10.25
C ASP A 322 -6.16 10.82 10.22
N VAL A 323 -6.75 11.78 10.92
CA VAL A 323 -6.29 13.18 11.00
C VAL A 323 -4.84 13.23 11.46
N GLY A 324 -4.03 14.06 10.79
CA GLY A 324 -2.58 14.12 10.97
C GLY A 324 -1.85 13.29 9.92
N VAL A 325 -0.95 12.39 10.35
CA VAL A 325 -0.06 11.64 9.45
C VAL A 325 -0.81 10.83 8.40
N GLY A 326 -1.96 10.23 8.76
CA GLY A 326 -2.76 9.44 7.82
C GLY A 326 -3.32 10.28 6.68
N GLU A 327 -3.89 11.44 7.00
CA GLU A 327 -4.41 12.43 6.05
C GLU A 327 -3.30 13.03 5.17
N GLU A 328 -2.14 13.35 5.76
CA GLU A 328 -0.96 13.83 5.01
C GLU A 328 -0.47 12.81 3.97
N ILE A 329 -0.38 11.53 4.35
CA ILE A 329 0.00 10.45 3.43
C ILE A 329 -1.07 10.29 2.34
N ALA A 330 -2.35 10.34 2.69
CA ALA A 330 -3.44 10.26 1.72
C ALA A 330 -3.36 11.39 0.69
N GLN A 331 -3.10 12.62 1.15
CA GLN A 331 -2.92 13.80 0.30
C GLN A 331 -1.73 13.62 -0.65
N GLY A 332 -0.57 13.23 -0.13
CA GLY A 332 0.62 12.99 -0.96
C GLY A 332 0.38 11.91 -2.04
N ILE A 333 -0.36 10.84 -1.72
CA ILE A 333 -0.75 9.82 -2.70
C ILE A 333 -1.69 10.41 -3.77
N ALA A 334 -2.69 11.20 -3.36
CA ALA A 334 -3.66 11.80 -4.28
C ALA A 334 -2.98 12.76 -5.27
N GLU A 335 -2.07 13.61 -4.76
CA GLU A 335 -1.27 14.57 -5.54
C GLU A 335 -0.35 13.87 -6.54
N ALA A 336 0.34 12.81 -6.09
CA ALA A 336 1.19 11.97 -6.95
C ALA A 336 0.41 11.23 -8.06
N ASN A 337 -0.92 11.11 -7.93
CA ASN A 337 -1.79 10.45 -8.90
C ASN A 337 -2.65 11.43 -9.72
N THR A 338 -2.37 12.73 -9.71
CA THR A 338 -3.16 13.79 -10.37
C THR A 338 -3.42 13.58 -11.86
N SER A 339 -2.42 13.11 -12.61
CA SER A 339 -2.51 12.87 -14.06
C SER A 339 -3.13 11.52 -14.46
N ARG A 340 -3.42 10.64 -13.49
CA ARG A 340 -3.87 9.27 -13.75
C ARG A 340 -5.39 9.13 -13.76
N ARG A 341 -5.86 8.30 -14.69
CA ARG A 341 -7.22 7.76 -14.67
C ARG A 341 -7.17 6.28 -14.28
N PRO A 342 -8.03 5.84 -13.34
CA PRO A 342 -9.01 6.62 -12.58
C PRO A 342 -8.38 7.39 -11.42
N PRO A 343 -9.02 8.48 -10.99
CA PRO A 343 -8.47 9.37 -9.96
C PRO A 343 -8.43 8.73 -8.57
N VAL A 344 -7.54 9.28 -7.74
CA VAL A 344 -7.39 8.99 -6.31
C VAL A 344 -7.58 10.30 -5.54
N TYR A 345 -8.55 10.35 -4.65
CA TYR A 345 -8.90 11.54 -3.87
C TYR A 345 -8.49 11.32 -2.42
N ALA A 346 -7.91 12.35 -1.80
CA ALA A 346 -7.72 12.41 -0.36
C ALA A 346 -8.92 13.14 0.26
N VAL A 347 -9.55 12.53 1.26
CA VAL A 347 -10.69 13.12 1.96
C VAL A 347 -10.16 13.91 3.16
N PRO A 348 -10.41 15.23 3.24
CA PRO A 348 -9.82 16.07 4.28
C PRO A 348 -10.65 15.98 5.57
N LEU A 349 -10.49 14.87 6.30
CA LEU A 349 -11.28 14.56 7.50
C LEU A 349 -11.09 15.62 8.60
N SER A 350 -9.90 16.23 8.67
CA SER A 350 -9.59 17.34 9.58
C SER A 350 -10.66 18.45 9.56
N ARG A 351 -11.24 18.76 8.39
CA ARG A 351 -12.29 19.79 8.18
C ARG A 351 -13.49 19.69 9.12
N VAL A 352 -13.78 18.50 9.64
CA VAL A 352 -14.96 18.25 10.49
C VAL A 352 -14.61 17.70 11.87
N LEU A 353 -13.32 17.50 12.19
CA LEU A 353 -12.84 16.93 13.45
C LEU A 353 -11.84 17.82 14.22
N PHE A 354 -11.58 19.06 13.76
CA PHE A 354 -10.42 19.92 14.06
C PHE A 354 -9.91 20.07 15.51
N GLU A 355 -10.60 19.62 16.55
CA GLU A 355 -10.11 19.73 17.94
C GLU A 355 -10.41 18.52 18.83
N ASP A 356 -11.27 17.61 18.39
CA ASP A 356 -11.76 16.55 19.24
C ASP A 356 -11.91 15.26 18.41
N GLY A 357 -10.85 14.50 18.21
CA GLY A 357 -10.92 13.21 17.53
C GLY A 357 -10.16 13.18 16.23
N ASN A 358 -9.72 11.98 15.88
CA ASN A 358 -8.66 11.80 14.90
C ASN A 358 -9.05 10.80 13.82
N ASP A 359 -10.18 10.12 13.92
CA ASP A 359 -10.54 9.05 12.98
C ASP A 359 -12.03 9.11 12.57
N PRO A 360 -12.42 8.41 11.50
CA PRO A 360 -13.84 8.30 11.10
C PRO A 360 -14.75 7.71 12.18
N PHE A 361 -14.21 6.95 13.13
CA PHE A 361 -15.00 6.42 14.23
C PHE A 361 -15.40 7.52 15.22
N ASP A 362 -14.50 8.45 15.53
CA ASP A 362 -14.81 9.61 16.36
C ASP A 362 -15.92 10.46 15.73
N LEU A 363 -15.89 10.66 14.40
CA LEU A 363 -16.98 11.31 13.66
C LEU A 363 -18.33 10.64 13.93
N LEU A 364 -18.38 9.31 13.80
CA LEU A 364 -19.60 8.53 14.07
C LEU A 364 -20.04 8.66 15.52
N ALA A 365 -19.11 8.49 16.46
CA ALA A 365 -19.41 8.49 17.90
C ALA A 365 -19.99 9.83 18.37
N ARG A 366 -19.57 10.93 17.76
CA ARG A 366 -20.00 12.29 18.11
C ARG A 366 -21.30 12.69 17.45
N HIS A 367 -21.38 12.45 16.14
CA HIS A 367 -22.45 13.04 15.33
C HIS A 367 -23.58 12.06 15.05
N GLY A 368 -23.38 10.77 15.33
CA GLY A 368 -24.29 9.70 14.92
C GLY A 368 -24.27 9.48 13.41
N VAL A 369 -25.01 8.47 12.95
CA VAL A 369 -24.96 7.99 11.56
C VAL A 369 -25.36 9.07 10.54
N ASP A 370 -26.49 9.76 10.77
CA ASP A 370 -27.07 10.66 9.77
C ASP A 370 -26.27 11.95 9.57
N ASN A 371 -25.79 12.56 10.65
CA ASN A 371 -24.92 13.74 10.53
C ASN A 371 -23.55 13.36 9.98
N SER A 372 -22.98 12.22 10.39
CA SER A 372 -21.72 11.72 9.80
C SER A 372 -21.86 11.50 8.30
N ARG A 373 -23.01 10.97 7.84
CA ARG A 373 -23.33 10.83 6.41
C ARG A 373 -23.32 12.18 5.70
N ALA A 374 -23.96 13.19 6.27
CA ALA A 374 -24.03 14.52 5.67
C ALA A 374 -22.63 15.15 5.55
N LEU A 375 -21.83 15.07 6.61
CA LEU A 375 -20.45 15.57 6.64
C LEU A 375 -19.56 14.84 5.63
N LEU A 376 -19.55 13.50 5.62
CA LEU A 376 -18.76 12.71 4.66
C LEU A 376 -19.15 13.00 3.21
N ARG A 377 -20.44 13.18 2.90
CA ARG A 377 -20.88 13.57 1.56
C ARG A 377 -20.31 14.93 1.14
N SER A 378 -20.25 15.89 2.06
CA SER A 378 -19.61 17.18 1.82
C SER A 378 -18.11 17.02 1.53
N LEU A 379 -17.40 16.25 2.35
CA LEU A 379 -15.96 16.03 2.19
C LEU A 379 -15.61 15.29 0.91
N PHE A 380 -16.39 14.27 0.53
CA PHE A 380 -16.17 13.53 -0.72
C PHE A 380 -16.38 14.44 -1.94
N ARG A 381 -17.35 15.36 -1.85
CA ARG A 381 -17.59 16.37 -2.87
C ARG A 381 -16.42 17.36 -2.96
N GLU A 382 -15.98 17.89 -1.81
CA GLU A 382 -14.83 18.80 -1.73
C GLU A 382 -13.57 18.16 -2.29
N ALA A 383 -13.24 16.94 -1.86
CA ALA A 383 -12.08 16.19 -2.34
C ALA A 383 -12.09 16.03 -3.86
N ARG A 384 -13.26 15.75 -4.44
CA ARG A 384 -13.44 15.66 -5.89
C ARG A 384 -13.28 17.02 -6.57
N GLN A 385 -13.97 18.04 -6.08
CA GLN A 385 -13.96 19.39 -6.66
C GLN A 385 -12.59 20.07 -6.58
N GLY A 386 -11.89 19.93 -5.45
CA GLY A 386 -10.55 20.46 -5.25
C GLY A 386 -9.53 19.86 -6.21
N ARG A 387 -9.67 18.57 -6.55
CA ARG A 387 -8.81 17.90 -7.54
C ARG A 387 -9.21 18.20 -8.98
N ASP A 388 -10.50 18.19 -9.30
CA ASP A 388 -10.99 18.39 -10.68
C ASP A 388 -11.00 19.87 -11.09
N GLY A 389 -10.55 20.79 -10.21
CA GLY A 389 -10.47 22.23 -10.47
C GLY A 389 -11.81 22.95 -10.48
N THR A 390 -12.91 22.26 -10.14
CA THR A 390 -14.24 22.84 -10.05
C THR A 390 -14.53 23.35 -8.64
N LEU A 391 -13.71 24.27 -8.14
CA LEU A 391 -14.15 25.15 -7.07
C LEU A 391 -15.13 26.15 -7.68
N SER A 392 -16.41 25.76 -7.82
CA SER A 392 -17.46 26.76 -7.85
C SER A 392 -17.40 27.45 -6.50
N GLY A 393 -16.95 28.71 -6.49
CA GLY A 393 -17.06 29.57 -5.32
C GLY A 393 -18.51 29.56 -4.79
N PRO A 394 -18.73 29.96 -3.53
CA PRO A 394 -20.05 29.93 -2.93
C PRO A 394 -21.05 30.62 -3.86
N SER A 395 -22.02 29.86 -4.37
CA SER A 395 -23.14 30.43 -5.09
C SER A 395 -23.85 31.36 -4.12
N SER A 396 -23.91 32.65 -4.45
CA SER A 396 -24.59 33.68 -3.65
C SER A 396 -26.12 33.53 -3.67
N SER A 397 -26.66 32.34 -3.94
CA SER A 397 -28.09 32.07 -4.08
C SER A 397 -28.74 31.42 -2.87
N ASP A 398 -27.97 30.89 -1.91
CA ASP A 398 -28.54 30.10 -0.80
C ASP A 398 -28.66 30.93 0.51
N ALA A 399 -28.40 32.23 0.44
CA ALA A 399 -28.71 33.19 1.51
C ALA A 399 -30.05 33.87 1.24
N GLN A 400 -31.12 33.09 1.14
CA GLN A 400 -32.50 33.54 1.30
C GLN A 400 -33.39 32.28 1.31
N TYR A 401 -33.68 31.76 2.51
CA TYR A 401 -35.01 31.45 3.05
C TYR A 401 -34.88 30.73 4.40
#